data_AF-A0A2V3JUD6-F1
#
_entry.id   AF-A0A2V3JUD6-F1
#
_cell.length_a   1.000
_cell.length_b   1.000
_cell.length_c   1.000
_cell.angle_alpha   90.00
_cell.angle_beta   90.00
_cell.angle_gamma   90.00
#
_symmetry.space_group_name_H-M   'P 1'
#
loop_
_entity.id
_entity.type
_entity.pdbx_description
1 polymer ?
#
loop_
_entity_poly.entity_id
_entity_poly.type
_entity_poly.pdbx_seq_one_letter_code
_entity_poly.pdbx_strand_id
1 'polypeptide(L)'
;MTISIVFLLILTAIGSLQRLPMAPVVVGAIVFIIPCSIAYFWNWDRMYLYAVLFTVSFTLNEITIADTGVIASGAYAWLISGIIMIAIGVVYLVRFLRKYPLPAEGAEA
;
A
#
# COMPACT_ATOMS: atom_id res chain seq x y z
N MET A 1 11.12 6.50 11.07
CA MET A 1 11.20 5.09 11.52
C MET A 1 10.53 4.85 12.88
N THR A 2 10.82 5.64 13.92
CA THR A 2 10.16 5.53 15.25
C THR A 2 8.64 5.64 15.20
N ILE A 3 8.09 6.60 14.43
CA ILE A 3 6.63 6.76 14.27
C ILE A 3 5.99 5.52 13.61
N SER A 4 6.64 4.94 12.60
CA SER A 4 6.17 3.72 11.93
C SER A 4 6.15 2.52 12.88
N ILE A 5 7.17 2.39 13.73
CA ILE A 5 7.23 1.34 14.75
C ILE A 5 6.10 1.52 15.78
N VAL A 6 5.86 2.75 16.24
CA VAL A 6 4.77 3.07 17.18
C VAL A 6 3.41 2.78 16.56
N PHE A 7 3.18 3.19 15.31
CA PHE A 7 1.93 2.92 14.60
C PHE A 7 1.67 1.42 14.44
N LEU A 8 2.72 0.65 14.14
CA LEU A 8 2.64 -0.79 14.05
C LEU A 8 2.33 -1.44 15.39
N LEU A 9 2.98 -1.02 16.48
CA LEU A 9 2.70 -1.51 17.82
C LEU A 9 1.25 -1.24 18.22
N ILE A 10 0.70 -0.08 17.86
CA ILE A 10 -0.71 0.27 18.09
C ILE A 10 -1.63 -0.68 17.30
N LEU A 11 -1.38 -0.89 16.00
CA LEU A 11 -2.18 -1.81 15.18
C LEU A 11 -2.12 -3.25 15.68
N THR A 12 -0.94 -3.70 16.12
CA THR A 12 -0.72 -5.04 16.66
C THR A 12 -1.46 -5.22 18.00
N ALA A 13 -1.44 -4.20 18.86
CA ALA A 13 -2.16 -4.19 20.13
C ALA A 13 -3.69 -4.16 19.94
N ILE A 14 -4.20 -3.41 18.95
CA ILE A 14 -5.64 -3.42 18.61
C ILE A 14 -6.05 -4.81 18.10
N GLY A 15 -5.26 -5.41 17.21
CA GLY A 15 -5.56 -6.74 16.68
C GLY A 15 -5.54 -7.84 17.73
N SER A 16 -4.61 -7.78 18.69
CA SER A 16 -4.56 -8.74 19.80
C SER A 16 -5.73 -8.56 20.78
N LEU A 17 -6.16 -7.33 21.05
CA LEU A 17 -7.37 -7.05 21.83
C LEU A 17 -8.64 -7.61 21.16
N GLN A 18 -8.72 -7.59 19.84
CA GLN A 18 -9.87 -8.06 19.06
C GLN A 18 -9.87 -9.58 18.80
N ARG A 19 -8.89 -10.33 19.34
CA ARG A 19 -8.69 -11.77 19.07
C ARG A 19 -8.63 -12.11 17.58
N LEU A 20 -8.10 -11.21 16.76
CA LEU A 20 -7.89 -11.49 15.35
C LEU A 20 -6.90 -12.65 15.20
N PRO A 21 -7.05 -13.50 14.17
CA PRO A 21 -6.06 -14.52 13.88
C PRO A 21 -4.68 -13.86 13.71
N MET A 22 -3.64 -14.47 14.30
CA MET A 22 -2.30 -13.86 14.34
C MET A 22 -1.67 -13.71 12.96
N ALA A 23 -2.03 -14.58 12.00
CA ALA A 23 -1.50 -14.55 10.64
C ALA A 23 -1.75 -13.20 9.92
N PRO A 24 -2.99 -12.68 9.82
CA PRO A 24 -3.24 -11.38 9.23
C PRO A 24 -2.57 -10.21 9.97
N VAL A 25 -2.43 -10.28 11.29
CA VAL A 25 -1.71 -9.26 12.07
C VAL A 25 -0.23 -9.21 11.65
N VAL A 26 0.41 -10.37 11.52
CA VAL A 26 1.82 -10.47 11.08
C VAL A 26 1.98 -10.01 9.63
N VAL A 27 1.08 -10.40 8.73
CA VAL A 27 1.12 -9.98 7.32
C VAL A 27 0.94 -8.46 7.22
N GLY A 28 -0.04 -7.88 7.92
CA GLY A 28 -0.25 -6.43 7.94
C GLY A 28 0.97 -5.67 8.47
N ALA A 29 1.65 -6.20 9.49
CA ALA A 29 2.89 -5.64 10.02
C ALA A 29 4.02 -5.66 8.99
N ILE A 30 4.24 -6.79 8.31
CA ILE A 30 5.27 -6.92 7.25
C ILE A 30 5.01 -5.92 6.13
N VAL A 31 3.75 -5.85 5.68
CA VAL A 31 3.29 -5.00 4.57
C VAL A 31 3.39 -3.51 4.91
N PHE A 32 3.38 -3.14 6.19
CA PHE A 32 3.65 -1.76 6.63
C PHE A 32 5.15 -1.47 6.76
N ILE A 33 5.92 -2.38 7.38
CA ILE A 33 7.35 -2.17 7.68
C ILE A 33 8.17 -2.08 6.42
N ILE A 34 7.97 -3.00 5.46
CA ILE A 34 8.82 -3.05 4.26
C ILE A 34 8.74 -1.73 3.48
N PRO A 35 7.56 -1.20 3.11
CA PRO A 35 7.49 0.06 2.37
C PRO A 35 7.95 1.25 3.21
N CYS A 36 7.67 1.30 4.51
CA CYS A 36 8.20 2.35 5.38
C CYS A 36 9.74 2.33 5.47
N SER A 37 10.34 1.13 5.46
CA SER A 37 11.80 0.97 5.48
C SER A 37 12.40 1.46 4.17
N ILE A 38 11.81 1.07 3.03
CA ILE A 38 12.21 1.57 1.71
C ILE A 38 12.07 3.10 1.66
N ALA A 39 10.94 3.64 2.13
CA ALA A 39 10.70 5.08 2.18
C ALA A 39 11.79 5.82 2.94
N TYR A 40 12.20 5.28 4.09
CA TYR A 40 13.24 5.85 4.96
C TYR A 40 14.64 5.78 4.33
N PHE A 41 15.06 4.61 3.82
CA PHE A 41 16.41 4.43 3.30
C PHE A 41 16.62 5.06 1.91
N TRP A 42 15.58 5.15 1.09
CA TRP A 42 15.65 5.72 -0.26
C TRP A 42 15.09 7.15 -0.37
N ASN A 43 14.72 7.80 0.74
CA ASN A 43 14.09 9.13 0.74
C ASN A 43 12.90 9.21 -0.24
N TRP A 44 12.09 8.14 -0.28
CA TRP A 44 10.97 8.04 -1.19
C TRP A 44 9.66 8.26 -0.44
N ASP A 45 9.29 9.52 -0.23
CA ASP A 45 8.16 9.92 0.61
C ASP A 45 6.82 9.25 0.22
N ARG A 46 6.60 9.04 -1.08
CA ARG A 46 5.37 8.39 -1.59
C ARG A 46 5.22 6.95 -1.10
N MET A 47 6.31 6.31 -0.70
CA MET A 47 6.29 4.93 -0.24
C MET A 47 5.70 4.80 1.18
N TYR A 48 5.71 5.87 2.00
CA TYR A 48 4.93 5.93 3.23
C TYR A 48 3.42 5.94 2.96
N LEU A 49 2.98 6.66 1.92
CA LEU A 49 1.58 6.68 1.51
C LEU A 49 1.11 5.28 1.08
N TYR A 50 1.94 4.56 0.31
CA TYR A 50 1.64 3.20 -0.11
C TYR A 50 1.60 2.23 1.06
N ALA A 51 2.50 2.37 2.05
CA ALA A 51 2.46 1.59 3.28
C ALA A 51 1.09 1.69 3.97
N VAL A 52 0.60 2.92 4.14
CA VAL A 52 -0.71 3.19 4.76
C VAL A 52 -1.85 2.61 3.92
N LEU A 53 -1.84 2.84 2.60
CA LEU A 53 -2.85 2.33 1.68
C LEU A 53 -2.97 0.80 1.76
N PHE A 54 -1.83 0.10 1.75
CA PHE A 54 -1.81 -1.34 1.84
C PHE A 54 -2.31 -1.85 3.18
N THR A 55 -1.83 -1.27 4.29
CA THR A 55 -2.26 -1.69 5.63
C THR A 55 -3.75 -1.48 5.83
N VAL A 56 -4.29 -0.32 5.43
CA VAL A 56 -5.73 -0.04 5.54
C VAL A 56 -6.55 -1.00 4.68
N SER A 57 -6.15 -1.22 3.42
CA SER A 57 -6.84 -2.13 2.50
C SER A 57 -6.88 -3.57 3.04
N PHE A 58 -5.77 -4.02 3.62
CA PHE A 58 -5.67 -5.33 4.26
C PHE A 58 -6.54 -5.42 5.52
N THR A 59 -6.49 -4.43 6.42
CA THR A 59 -7.33 -4.40 7.63
C THR A 59 -8.82 -4.41 7.29
N LEU A 60 -9.26 -3.66 6.28
CA LEU A 60 -10.65 -3.65 5.83
C LEU A 60 -11.09 -5.02 5.29
N ASN A 61 -10.21 -5.73 4.58
CA ASN A 61 -10.50 -7.08 4.11
C ASN A 61 -10.72 -8.06 5.28
N GLU A 62 -9.87 -8.03 6.30
CA GLU A 62 -10.02 -8.89 7.48
C GLU A 62 -11.30 -8.59 8.27
N ILE A 63 -11.65 -7.31 8.43
CA ILE A 63 -12.93 -6.91 9.04
C ILE A 63 -14.10 -7.44 8.21
N THR A 64 -14.04 -7.30 6.88
CA THR A 64 -15.09 -7.77 5.98
C THR A 64 -15.26 -9.29 6.05
N ILE A 65 -14.15 -10.05 6.11
CA ILE A 65 -14.18 -11.51 6.29
C ILE A 65 -14.81 -11.87 7.64
N ALA A 66 -14.44 -11.17 8.71
CA ALA A 66 -14.99 -11.39 10.04
C ALA A 66 -16.50 -11.12 10.11
N ASP A 67 -16.98 -10.07 9.45
CA ASP A 67 -18.39 -9.66 9.48
C ASP A 67 -19.28 -10.49 8.54
N THR A 68 -18.76 -10.91 7.39
CA THR A 68 -19.57 -11.56 6.33
C THR A 68 -19.34 -13.07 6.21
N GLY A 69 -18.22 -13.58 6.75
CA GLY A 69 -17.77 -14.96 6.54
C GLY A 69 -17.34 -15.27 5.10
N VAL A 70 -17.43 -14.30 4.18
CA VAL A 70 -17.02 -14.45 2.79
C VAL A 70 -15.51 -14.34 2.73
N ILE A 71 -14.84 -15.47 2.50
CA ILE A 71 -13.40 -15.49 2.22
C ILE A 71 -13.20 -14.91 0.82
N ALA A 72 -13.04 -13.59 0.77
CA ALA A 72 -12.57 -12.94 -0.44
C ALA A 72 -11.15 -13.44 -0.72
N SER A 73 -10.88 -13.85 -1.96
CA SER A 73 -9.51 -14.22 -2.35
C SER A 73 -8.57 -13.05 -2.00
N GLY A 74 -7.34 -13.36 -1.58
CA GLY A 74 -6.39 -12.33 -1.14
C GLY A 74 -6.24 -11.16 -2.12
N ALA A 75 -6.54 -11.37 -3.41
CA ALA A 75 -6.60 -10.33 -4.43
C ALA A 75 -7.52 -9.13 -4.10
N TYR A 76 -8.66 -9.35 -3.43
CA TYR A 76 -9.58 -8.27 -3.05
C TYR A 76 -8.97 -7.34 -1.99
N ALA A 77 -8.17 -7.89 -1.08
CA ALA A 77 -7.46 -7.10 -0.06
C ALA A 77 -6.49 -6.08 -0.67
N TRP A 78 -6.01 -6.34 -1.88
CA TRP A 78 -5.03 -5.48 -2.58
C TRP A 78 -5.66 -4.60 -3.66
N LEU A 79 -6.91 -4.86 -4.01
CA LEU A 79 -7.56 -4.26 -5.17
C LEU A 79 -7.68 -2.73 -5.02
N ILE A 80 -8.12 -2.25 -3.86
CA ILE A 80 -8.30 -0.82 -3.61
C ILE A 80 -6.96 -0.09 -3.69
N SER A 81 -5.94 -0.58 -2.98
CA SER A 81 -4.58 -0.02 -3.04
C SER A 81 -4.01 -0.07 -4.45
N GLY A 82 -4.21 -1.17 -5.18
CA GLY A 82 -3.71 -1.36 -6.54
C GLY A 82 -4.36 -0.37 -7.52
N ILE A 83 -5.68 -0.19 -7.46
CA ILE A 83 -6.41 0.78 -8.29
C ILE A 83 -5.87 2.20 -8.05
N ILE A 84 -5.69 2.59 -6.79
CA ILE A 84 -5.19 3.93 -6.43
C ILE A 84 -3.75 4.12 -6.95
N MET A 85 -2.89 3.13 -6.77
CA MET A 85 -1.50 3.20 -7.26
C MET A 85 -1.41 3.27 -8.78
N ILE A 86 -2.23 2.48 -9.49
CA ILE A 86 -2.31 2.52 -10.96
C ILE A 86 -2.79 3.90 -11.42
N ALA A 87 -3.85 4.44 -10.80
CA ALA A 87 -4.36 5.76 -11.14
C ALA A 87 -3.27 6.85 -10.97
N ILE A 88 -2.53 6.82 -9.86
CA ILE A 88 -1.40 7.74 -9.63
C ILE A 88 -0.34 7.56 -10.72
N GLY A 89 0.06 6.33 -11.02
CA GLY A 89 1.06 6.03 -12.05
C GLY A 89 0.65 6.53 -13.45
N VAL A 90 -0.59 6.28 -13.84
CA VAL A 90 -1.16 6.76 -15.12
C VAL A 90 -1.17 8.29 -15.19
N VAL A 91 -1.56 8.97 -14.11
CA VAL A 91 -1.55 10.45 -14.08
C VAL A 91 -0.14 10.99 -14.28
N TYR A 92 0.87 10.42 -13.61
CA TYR A 92 2.26 10.84 -13.80
C TYR A 92 2.78 10.52 -15.19
N LEU A 93 2.44 9.36 -15.75
CA LEU A 93 2.82 8.98 -17.11
C LEU A 93 2.24 9.96 -18.14
N VAL A 94 0.95 10.27 -18.03
CA VAL A 94 0.29 11.24 -18.92
C VAL A 94 0.93 12.62 -18.80
N ARG A 95 1.26 13.07 -17.59
CA ARG A 95 1.97 14.35 -17.38
C ARG A 95 3.37 14.32 -17.98
N PHE A 96 4.09 13.22 -17.84
CA PHE A 96 5.42 13.05 -18.41
C PHE A 96 5.38 13.11 -19.94
N LEU A 97 4.50 12.35 -20.58
CA LEU A 97 4.34 12.34 -22.04
C LEU A 97 3.90 13.69 -22.61
N ARG A 98 3.12 14.47 -21.85
CA ARG A 98 2.75 15.84 -22.24
C ARG A 98 3.90 16.83 -22.11
N LYS A 99 4.76 16.67 -21.10
CA LYS A 99 5.90 17.56 -20.85
C LYS A 99 7.09 17.24 -21.74
N TYR A 100 7.29 15.95 -22.05
CA TYR A 100 8.35 15.42 -22.89
C TYR A 100 7.70 14.65 -24.05
N PRO A 101 7.16 15.37 -25.06
CA PRO A 101 6.62 14.72 -26.24
C PRO A 101 7.74 13.90 -26.89
N LEU A 102 7.38 12.71 -27.38
CA LEU A 102 8.30 11.87 -28.12
C LEU A 102 8.86 12.68 -29.31
N PRO A 103 10.16 12.55 -29.63
CA PRO A 103 10.70 13.16 -30.83
C PRO A 103 9.85 12.72 -32.02
N ALA A 104 9.52 13.64 -32.91
CA ALA A 104 8.86 13.27 -34.16
C ALA A 104 9.72 12.22 -34.86
N GLU A 105 9.10 11.13 -35.33
CA GLU A 105 9.80 10.11 -36.12
C GLU A 105 10.53 10.80 -37.28
N GLY A 106 11.87 10.78 -37.25
CA GLY A 106 12.72 11.45 -38.25
C GLY A 106 13.49 12.69 -37.79
N ALA A 107 13.40 13.11 -36.53
CA ALA A 107 14.30 14.12 -35.97
C ALA A 107 15.66 13.48 -35.62
N GLU A 108 16.61 13.54 -36.55
CA GLU A 108 18.02 13.22 -36.28
C GLU A 108 18.58 14.13 -35.19
N ALA A 109 19.39 13.56 -34.28
CA ALA A 109 20.02 14.24 -33.15
C ALA A 109 21.19 15.13 -33.56
#